data_AF-A0A803MSH0-F1
#
_entry.id   AF-A0A803MSH0-F1
#
_cell.length_a   1.000
_cell.length_b   1.000
_cell.length_c   1.000
_cell.angle_alpha   90.00
_cell.angle_beta   90.00
_cell.angle_gamma   90.00
#
_symmetry.space_group_name_H-M   'P 1'
#
loop_
_entity.id
_entity.type
_entity.pdbx_description
1 polymer ?
#
loop_
_entity_poly.entity_id
_entity_poly.type
_entity_poly.pdbx_seq_one_letter_code
_entity_poly.pdbx_strand_id
1 'polypeptide(L)'
;MEKKIINGAILAIFTVIAILSFTTTNASDPAPLQDFCVGVDDPYSAGFDRTSVIDNPQGAEATLVNVNRFPGLNTLGVAIARIDFGPFGLNTPHLHPRASQAFAVMKGTLYAGFVSTDYKLYDTILKEGDIIVFPQGLIHFQFNLGKSKALAIAAFGSQNPGRVNVADGVFGTTPEILDKVLTKAFQVNKTVIDQLRSQFSNSKHVSIDSARSILLETLSQKPKVLDA
;
A
#
# COMPACT_ATOMS: atom_id res chain seq x y z
N MET A 1 14.53 22.43 -58.93
CA MET A 1 13.84 23.15 -57.84
C MET A 1 12.83 22.24 -57.15
N GLU A 2 12.01 21.49 -57.89
CA GLU A 2 11.01 20.54 -57.38
C GLU A 2 11.53 19.50 -56.37
N LYS A 3 12.65 18.81 -56.61
CA LYS A 3 13.16 17.78 -55.68
C LYS A 3 13.48 18.33 -54.28
N LYS A 4 13.94 19.58 -54.16
CA LYS A 4 14.19 20.22 -52.85
C LYS A 4 12.88 20.56 -52.13
N ILE A 5 11.85 20.95 -52.87
CA ILE A 5 10.51 21.26 -52.34
C ILE A 5 9.82 19.98 -51.86
N ILE A 6 9.91 18.89 -52.63
CA ILE A 6 9.34 17.58 -52.28
C ILE A 6 10.01 17.01 -51.01
N ASN A 7 11.35 17.07 -50.93
CA ASN A 7 12.07 16.59 -49.74
C ASN A 7 11.77 17.43 -48.49
N GLY A 8 11.57 18.74 -48.65
CA GLY A 8 11.15 19.63 -47.55
C GLY A 8 9.72 19.35 -47.07
N ALA A 9 8.79 19.10 -48.00
CA ALA A 9 7.40 18.75 -47.68
C ALA A 9 7.30 17.39 -46.96
N ILE A 10 8.05 16.39 -47.42
CA ILE A 10 8.11 15.07 -46.77
C ILE A 10 8.66 15.21 -45.35
N LEU A 11 9.76 15.94 -45.16
CA LEU A 11 10.33 16.18 -43.83
C LEU A 11 9.35 16.91 -42.90
N ALA A 12 8.62 17.92 -43.40
CA ALA A 12 7.61 18.63 -42.64
C ALA A 12 6.46 17.71 -42.20
N ILE A 13 5.97 16.84 -43.09
CA ILE A 13 4.92 15.86 -42.78
C ILE A 13 5.39 14.88 -41.69
N PHE A 14 6.60 14.33 -41.80
CA PHE A 14 7.15 13.45 -40.75
C PHE A 14 7.30 14.16 -39.41
N THR A 15 7.69 15.44 -39.42
CA THR A 15 7.83 16.22 -38.19
C THR A 15 6.48 16.48 -37.53
N VAL A 16 5.44 16.80 -38.32
CA VAL A 16 4.06 16.99 -37.82
C VAL A 16 3.48 15.69 -37.28
N ILE A 17 3.67 14.55 -37.98
CA ILE A 17 3.24 13.23 -37.49
C ILE A 17 3.96 12.87 -36.19
N ALA A 18 5.27 13.13 -36.08
CA ALA A 18 6.03 12.87 -34.87
C ALA A 18 5.53 13.72 -33.68
N ILE A 19 5.22 15.01 -33.89
CA ILE A 19 4.65 15.90 -32.87
C ILE A 19 3.24 15.43 -32.46
N LEU A 20 2.40 15.01 -33.41
CA LEU A 20 1.07 14.46 -33.14
C LEU A 20 1.11 13.08 -32.46
N SER A 21 2.24 12.38 -32.54
CA SER A 21 2.44 11.06 -31.92
C SER A 21 2.91 11.16 -30.46
N PHE A 22 3.26 12.35 -29.97
CA PHE A 22 3.47 12.58 -28.54
C PHE A 22 2.12 12.69 -27.84
N THR A 23 1.41 11.57 -27.72
CA THR A 23 0.30 11.48 -26.79
C THR A 23 0.86 11.44 -25.38
N THR A 24 0.53 12.44 -24.56
CA THR A 24 0.77 12.35 -23.11
C THR A 24 -0.11 11.24 -22.57
N THR A 25 0.46 10.06 -22.30
CA THR A 25 -0.27 8.97 -21.66
C THR A 25 -0.43 9.28 -20.18
N ASN A 26 -1.62 9.69 -19.76
CA ASN A 26 -1.97 9.73 -18.35
C ASN A 26 -2.51 8.36 -17.95
N ALA A 27 -1.81 7.70 -17.03
CA ALA A 27 -2.23 6.41 -16.50
C ALA A 27 -3.10 6.62 -15.26
N SER A 28 -4.42 6.61 -15.45
CA SER A 28 -5.45 6.52 -14.40
C SER A 28 -6.52 5.55 -14.87
N ASP A 29 -7.49 5.25 -14.00
CA ASP A 29 -8.70 4.57 -14.47
C ASP A 29 -9.35 5.41 -15.60
N PRO A 30 -9.86 4.77 -16.67
CA PRO A 30 -10.52 5.48 -17.76
C PRO A 30 -11.85 6.08 -17.29
N ALA A 31 -12.23 7.22 -17.88
CA ALA A 31 -13.53 7.82 -17.64
C ALA A 31 -14.66 6.87 -18.08
N PRO A 32 -15.81 6.85 -17.37
CA PRO A 32 -16.96 6.06 -17.79
C PRO A 32 -17.54 6.59 -19.12
N LEU A 33 -18.09 5.68 -19.94
CA LEU A 33 -18.71 6.01 -21.23
C LEU A 33 -20.25 6.11 -21.15
N GLN A 34 -20.80 5.85 -19.97
CA GLN A 34 -22.23 5.84 -19.65
C GLN A 34 -22.38 5.99 -18.13
N ASP A 35 -23.58 6.33 -17.66
CA ASP A 35 -23.84 6.61 -16.24
C ASP A 35 -23.44 5.46 -15.31
N PHE A 36 -23.72 4.21 -15.70
CA PHE A 36 -23.39 3.01 -14.94
C PHE A 36 -22.96 1.87 -15.86
N CYS A 37 -21.94 1.10 -15.45
CA CYS A 37 -21.44 -0.07 -16.17
C CYS A 37 -21.24 -1.24 -15.21
N VAL A 38 -22.33 -1.70 -14.60
CA VAL A 38 -22.29 -2.76 -13.59
C VAL A 38 -22.68 -4.08 -14.23
N GLY A 39 -21.93 -5.15 -13.95
CA GLY A 39 -22.33 -6.52 -14.35
C GLY A 39 -23.44 -7.12 -13.48
N VAL A 40 -24.06 -6.31 -12.61
CA VAL A 40 -25.09 -6.67 -11.63
C VAL A 40 -25.94 -5.43 -11.35
N ASP A 41 -27.27 -5.56 -11.37
CA ASP A 41 -28.22 -4.45 -11.18
C ASP A 41 -28.33 -3.98 -9.71
N ASP A 42 -27.22 -3.78 -9.00
CA ASP A 42 -27.26 -3.25 -7.62
C ASP A 42 -26.08 -2.30 -7.32
N PRO A 43 -26.33 -0.98 -7.17
CA PRO A 43 -25.35 0.01 -6.71
C PRO A 43 -25.18 0.02 -5.18
N TYR A 44 -25.70 -0.97 -4.46
CA TYR A 44 -25.64 -1.05 -3.01
C TYR A 44 -24.67 -2.12 -2.51
N SER A 45 -23.95 -1.80 -1.42
CA SER A 45 -23.17 -2.76 -0.65
C SER A 45 -23.35 -2.48 0.84
N ALA A 46 -23.81 -3.48 1.59
CA ALA A 46 -24.04 -3.38 3.03
C ALA A 46 -22.80 -3.74 3.85
N GLY A 47 -22.75 -3.28 5.11
CA GLY A 47 -21.83 -3.81 6.13
C GLY A 47 -20.48 -3.13 6.24
N PHE A 48 -20.29 -1.96 5.62
CA PHE A 48 -19.06 -1.16 5.76
C PHE A 48 -18.86 -0.60 7.18
N ASP A 49 -19.91 -0.57 7.99
CA ASP A 49 -19.91 -0.19 9.41
C ASP A 49 -19.32 -1.27 10.33
N ARG A 50 -19.22 -2.52 9.86
CA ARG A 50 -18.77 -3.65 10.65
C ARG A 50 -17.28 -3.54 10.96
N THR A 51 -16.95 -3.66 12.24
CA THR A 51 -15.55 -3.66 12.71
C THR A 51 -14.87 -4.96 12.28
N SER A 52 -13.67 -4.85 11.74
CA SER A 52 -12.87 -6.01 11.32
C SER A 52 -12.36 -6.79 12.55
N VAL A 53 -12.23 -8.12 12.42
CA VAL A 53 -11.54 -8.94 13.43
C VAL A 53 -10.05 -8.68 13.30
N ILE A 54 -9.44 -8.10 14.34
CA ILE A 54 -8.01 -7.80 14.39
C ILE A 54 -7.32 -8.92 15.18
N ASP A 55 -7.04 -10.02 14.48
CA ASP A 55 -6.28 -11.16 14.99
C ASP A 55 -5.06 -11.41 14.10
N ASN A 56 -4.17 -10.42 14.05
CA ASN A 56 -2.92 -10.48 13.30
C ASN A 56 -1.78 -9.79 14.08
N PRO A 57 -0.52 -10.14 13.81
CA PRO A 57 0.63 -9.60 14.56
C PRO A 57 0.77 -8.08 14.48
N GLN A 58 0.25 -7.47 13.41
CA GLN A 58 0.31 -6.03 13.18
C GLN A 58 -0.74 -5.28 13.99
N GLY A 59 -1.79 -5.94 14.48
CA GLY A 59 -2.83 -5.31 15.29
C GLY A 59 -3.68 -4.29 14.54
N ALA A 60 -3.75 -4.35 13.22
CA ALA A 60 -4.63 -3.52 12.39
C ALA A 60 -5.16 -4.31 11.19
N GLU A 61 -6.35 -3.97 10.71
CA GLU A 61 -6.97 -4.63 9.56
C GLU A 61 -7.61 -3.60 8.61
N ALA A 62 -7.35 -3.76 7.32
CA ALA A 62 -7.86 -2.86 6.28
C ALA A 62 -8.86 -3.59 5.38
N THR A 63 -10.15 -3.33 5.60
CA THR A 63 -11.24 -3.83 4.77
C THR A 63 -11.42 -2.93 3.55
N LEU A 64 -10.72 -3.28 2.45
CA LEU A 64 -10.86 -2.62 1.15
C LEU A 64 -12.15 -3.08 0.44
N VAL A 65 -12.91 -2.12 -0.07
CA VAL A 65 -14.05 -2.29 -0.98
C VAL A 65 -13.63 -1.73 -2.34
N ASN A 66 -13.16 -2.62 -3.20
CA ASN A 66 -12.78 -2.34 -4.59
C ASN A 66 -13.77 -2.99 -5.55
N VAL A 67 -13.57 -2.83 -6.86
CA VAL A 67 -14.44 -3.38 -7.90
C VAL A 67 -14.71 -4.90 -7.78
N ASN A 68 -13.77 -5.66 -7.21
CA ASN A 68 -13.95 -7.11 -7.03
C ASN A 68 -14.89 -7.46 -5.87
N ARG A 69 -15.01 -6.59 -4.85
CA ARG A 69 -15.93 -6.79 -3.71
C ARG A 69 -17.25 -6.05 -3.91
N PHE A 70 -17.22 -4.93 -4.61
CA PHE A 70 -18.40 -4.15 -4.96
C PHE A 70 -18.34 -3.81 -6.47
N PRO A 71 -18.93 -4.68 -7.32
CA PRO A 71 -18.92 -4.50 -8.77
C PRO A 71 -19.53 -3.18 -9.26
N GLY A 72 -20.39 -2.55 -8.46
CA GLY A 72 -20.95 -1.21 -8.72
C GLY A 72 -19.90 -0.11 -8.92
N LEU A 73 -18.66 -0.32 -8.46
CA LEU A 73 -17.54 0.61 -8.67
C LEU A 73 -16.96 0.56 -10.09
N ASN A 74 -17.38 -0.41 -10.92
CA ASN A 74 -16.81 -0.59 -12.25
C ASN A 74 -17.00 0.67 -13.11
N THR A 75 -15.91 1.09 -13.76
CA THR A 75 -15.77 2.32 -14.58
C THR A 75 -15.80 3.65 -13.83
N LEU A 76 -16.02 3.66 -12.51
CA LEU A 76 -16.20 4.89 -11.74
C LEU A 76 -14.89 5.46 -11.16
N GLY A 77 -13.77 4.75 -11.29
CA GLY A 77 -12.46 5.26 -10.91
C GLY A 77 -12.26 5.47 -9.40
N VAL A 78 -13.06 4.83 -8.55
CA VAL A 78 -13.00 5.02 -7.09
C VAL A 78 -13.12 3.71 -6.31
N ALA A 79 -12.43 3.66 -5.17
CA ALA A 79 -12.58 2.61 -4.16
C ALA A 79 -12.53 3.23 -2.76
N ILE A 80 -12.94 2.46 -1.75
CA ILE A 80 -12.95 2.90 -0.35
C ILE A 80 -12.45 1.78 0.55
N ALA A 81 -11.79 2.11 1.66
CA ALA A 81 -11.42 1.14 2.68
C ALA A 81 -11.77 1.66 4.08
N ARG A 82 -12.15 0.72 4.94
CA ARG A 82 -12.21 0.92 6.39
C ARG A 82 -10.98 0.31 7.01
N ILE A 83 -10.33 1.02 7.92
CA ILE A 83 -9.16 0.53 8.63
C ILE A 83 -9.43 0.59 10.14
N ASP A 84 -9.48 -0.58 10.77
CA ASP A 84 -9.62 -0.73 12.20
C ASP A 84 -8.25 -1.00 12.83
N PHE A 85 -7.91 -0.25 13.87
CA PHE A 85 -6.66 -0.40 14.61
C PHE A 85 -6.94 -0.83 16.05
N GLY A 86 -6.27 -1.89 16.51
CA GLY A 86 -6.14 -2.20 17.92
C GLY A 86 -5.22 -1.19 18.62
N PRO A 87 -5.12 -1.24 19.97
CA PRO A 87 -4.09 -0.51 20.68
C PRO A 87 -2.70 -0.82 20.09
N PHE A 88 -1.93 0.21 19.75
CA PHE A 88 -0.62 0.05 19.11
C PHE A 88 -0.63 -0.71 17.77
N GLY A 89 -1.78 -0.75 17.10
CA GLY A 89 -1.92 -1.35 15.77
C GLY A 89 -1.16 -0.59 14.70
N LEU A 90 -0.53 -1.33 13.78
CA LEU A 90 0.26 -0.83 12.67
C LEU A 90 -0.39 -1.24 11.35
N ASN A 91 -0.82 -0.27 10.55
CA ASN A 91 -0.95 -0.49 9.13
C ASN A 91 0.44 -0.33 8.50
N THR A 92 1.05 -1.46 8.14
CA THR A 92 2.47 -1.59 7.78
C THR A 92 2.87 -0.69 6.62
N PRO A 93 4.17 -0.38 6.44
CA PRO A 93 4.64 0.30 5.23
C PRO A 93 4.18 -0.41 3.96
N HIS A 94 3.40 0.30 3.14
CA HIS A 94 2.84 -0.22 1.89
C HIS A 94 2.71 0.89 0.86
N LEU A 95 2.37 0.52 -0.37
CA LEU A 95 2.08 1.45 -1.46
C LEU A 95 0.89 0.96 -2.31
N HIS A 96 0.23 1.91 -2.97
CA HIS A 96 -0.84 1.66 -3.93
C HIS A 96 -0.33 1.99 -5.34
N PRO A 97 -0.07 0.99 -6.20
CA PRO A 97 0.54 1.25 -7.51
C PRO A 97 -0.37 2.01 -8.49
N ARG A 98 -1.69 2.02 -8.25
CA ARG A 98 -2.69 2.56 -9.19
C ARG A 98 -3.58 3.66 -8.62
N ALA A 99 -3.33 4.13 -7.39
CA ALA A 99 -4.14 5.20 -6.82
C ALA A 99 -3.37 6.04 -5.80
N SER A 100 -3.68 7.33 -5.77
CA SER A 100 -3.51 8.15 -4.57
C SER A 100 -4.62 7.82 -3.56
N GLN A 101 -4.34 8.04 -2.27
CA GLN A 101 -5.25 7.80 -1.17
C GLN A 101 -5.51 9.09 -0.39
N ALA A 102 -6.79 9.41 -0.14
CA ALA A 102 -7.19 10.35 0.90
C ALA A 102 -7.59 9.55 2.14
N PHE A 103 -7.07 9.91 3.32
CA PHE A 103 -7.24 9.15 4.55
C PHE A 103 -7.72 10.06 5.66
N ALA A 104 -8.84 9.71 6.28
CA ALA A 104 -9.50 10.50 7.30
C ALA A 104 -9.65 9.68 8.60
N VAL A 105 -9.28 10.27 9.73
CA VAL A 105 -9.39 9.63 11.04
C VAL A 105 -10.80 9.84 11.59
N MET A 106 -11.53 8.75 11.80
CA MET A 106 -12.89 8.79 12.35
C MET A 106 -12.91 8.65 13.86
N LYS A 107 -11.88 8.03 14.45
CA LYS A 107 -11.75 7.86 15.90
C LYS A 107 -10.31 7.61 16.30
N GLY A 108 -9.89 8.18 17.43
CA GLY A 108 -8.61 7.90 18.05
C GLY A 108 -7.49 8.85 17.60
N THR A 109 -6.25 8.39 17.71
CA THR A 109 -5.06 9.18 17.36
C THR A 109 -4.05 8.31 16.63
N LEU A 110 -3.71 8.69 15.40
CA LEU A 110 -2.83 7.93 14.52
C LEU A 110 -1.59 8.75 14.19
N TYR A 111 -0.41 8.16 14.35
CA TYR A 111 0.79 8.61 13.68
C TYR A 111 0.78 8.12 12.24
N ALA A 112 0.94 8.99 11.26
CA ALA A 112 0.90 8.62 9.86
C ALA A 112 1.93 9.39 9.05
N GLY A 113 2.47 8.77 8.01
CA GLY A 113 3.42 9.43 7.12
C GLY A 113 3.69 8.67 5.83
N PHE A 114 4.34 9.36 4.90
CA PHE A 114 4.83 8.82 3.64
C PHE A 114 6.22 9.31 3.31
N VAL A 115 6.92 8.57 2.46
CA VAL A 115 8.29 8.87 2.02
C VAL A 115 8.27 9.27 0.54
N SER A 116 8.84 10.43 0.22
CA SER A 116 8.99 10.91 -1.16
C SER A 116 10.20 10.29 -1.85
N THR A 117 10.33 10.55 -3.16
CA THR A 117 11.38 9.98 -4.02
C THR A 117 12.79 10.48 -3.70
N ASP A 118 12.92 11.61 -2.99
CA ASP A 118 14.16 12.13 -2.41
C ASP A 118 14.41 11.62 -0.98
N TYR A 119 13.68 10.58 -0.56
CA TYR A 119 13.78 9.94 0.76
C TYR A 119 13.42 10.83 1.95
N LYS A 120 12.67 11.91 1.72
CA LYS A 120 12.14 12.75 2.80
C LYS A 120 10.86 12.13 3.39
N LEU A 121 10.82 12.05 4.71
CA LEU A 121 9.61 11.69 5.46
C LEU A 121 8.70 12.92 5.60
N TYR A 122 7.43 12.74 5.26
CA TYR A 122 6.35 13.65 5.58
C TYR A 122 5.40 12.92 6.53
N ASP A 123 5.39 13.33 7.79
CA ASP A 123 4.63 12.67 8.84
C ASP A 123 3.91 13.67 9.76
N THR A 124 2.88 13.18 10.44
CA THR A 124 2.13 13.96 11.43
C THR A 124 1.39 13.03 12.39
N ILE A 125 0.89 13.60 13.49
CA ILE A 125 -0.06 12.96 14.39
C ILE A 125 -1.45 13.47 14.03
N LEU A 126 -2.30 12.57 13.54
CA LEU A 126 -3.68 12.82 13.16
C LEU A 126 -4.62 12.51 14.34
N LYS A 127 -5.54 13.43 14.61
CA LYS A 127 -6.64 13.28 15.56
C LYS A 127 -7.95 13.03 14.80
N GLU A 128 -9.00 12.68 15.53
CA GLU A 128 -10.35 12.56 14.99
C GLU A 128 -10.76 13.83 14.22
N GLY A 129 -11.20 13.64 12.97
CA GLY A 129 -11.53 14.71 12.03
C GLY A 129 -10.39 15.14 11.10
N ASP A 130 -9.13 14.80 11.41
CA ASP A 130 -7.99 15.15 10.57
C ASP A 130 -7.91 14.26 9.31
N ILE A 131 -7.36 14.84 8.24
CA ILE A 131 -7.18 14.19 6.94
C ILE A 131 -5.71 14.29 6.52
N ILE A 132 -5.20 13.23 5.89
CA ILE A 132 -3.92 13.21 5.18
C ILE A 132 -4.09 12.62 3.79
N VAL A 133 -3.20 12.98 2.86
CA VAL A 133 -3.14 12.37 1.52
C VAL A 133 -1.85 11.57 1.36
N PHE A 134 -1.94 10.46 0.65
CA PHE A 134 -0.80 9.65 0.24
C PHE A 134 -0.75 9.59 -1.29
N PRO A 135 0.30 10.17 -1.92
CA PRO A 135 0.44 10.13 -3.37
C PRO A 135 0.62 8.71 -3.91
N GLN A 136 0.09 8.46 -5.11
CA GLN A 136 0.19 7.18 -5.79
C GLN A 136 1.63 6.62 -5.82
N GLY A 137 1.77 5.34 -5.46
CA GLY A 137 3.04 4.62 -5.51
C GLY A 137 4.03 4.94 -4.39
N LEU A 138 3.79 5.93 -3.53
CA LEU A 138 4.70 6.24 -2.43
C LEU A 138 4.47 5.31 -1.23
N ILE A 139 5.58 4.90 -0.60
CA ILE A 139 5.54 4.11 0.64
C ILE A 139 4.96 4.98 1.75
N HIS A 140 3.94 4.48 2.42
CA HIS A 140 3.28 5.15 3.54
C HIS A 140 2.78 4.14 4.58
N PHE A 141 2.47 4.63 5.77
CA PHE A 141 2.09 3.81 6.93
C PHE A 141 1.18 4.59 7.89
N GLN A 142 0.52 3.87 8.79
CA GLN A 142 -0.21 4.46 9.91
C GLN A 142 -0.02 3.60 11.16
N PHE A 143 0.15 4.23 12.31
CA PHE A 143 0.36 3.59 13.60
C PHE A 143 -0.55 4.20 14.64
N ASN A 144 -1.29 3.38 15.38
CA ASN A 144 -2.12 3.84 16.48
C ASN A 144 -1.25 4.11 17.72
N LEU A 145 -1.05 5.37 18.06
CA LEU A 145 -0.32 5.76 19.28
C LEU A 145 -1.12 5.50 20.57
N GLY A 146 -2.43 5.29 20.44
CA GLY A 146 -3.36 5.12 21.53
C GLY A 146 -3.34 3.73 22.18
N LYS A 147 -3.68 3.70 23.47
CA LYS A 147 -4.00 2.48 24.22
C LYS A 147 -5.43 1.96 23.96
N SER A 148 -6.22 2.71 23.20
CA SER A 148 -7.57 2.37 22.77
C SER A 148 -7.62 2.11 21.27
N LYS A 149 -8.72 1.50 20.79
CA LYS A 149 -8.93 1.27 19.35
C LYS A 149 -9.07 2.60 18.59
N ALA A 150 -8.59 2.62 17.35
CA ALA A 150 -8.76 3.72 16.41
C ALA A 150 -9.42 3.25 15.11
N LEU A 151 -10.03 4.18 14.37
CA LEU A 151 -10.75 3.92 13.13
C LEU A 151 -10.41 5.01 12.13
N ALA A 152 -10.14 4.61 10.89
CA ALA A 152 -9.98 5.52 9.77
C ALA A 152 -10.68 5.00 8.52
N ILE A 153 -11.02 5.93 7.62
CA ILE A 153 -11.55 5.64 6.29
C ILE A 153 -10.57 6.16 5.25
N ALA A 154 -10.32 5.36 4.22
CA ALA A 154 -9.50 5.72 3.08
C ALA A 154 -10.36 5.73 1.81
N ALA A 155 -10.20 6.75 0.97
CA ALA A 155 -10.77 6.82 -0.37
C ALA A 155 -9.64 6.84 -1.41
N PHE A 156 -9.86 6.19 -2.55
CA PHE A 156 -8.85 5.98 -3.58
C PHE A 156 -9.32 6.50 -4.94
N GLY A 157 -8.39 7.08 -5.70
CA GLY A 157 -8.62 7.50 -7.10
C GLY A 157 -8.53 6.37 -8.14
N SER A 158 -8.87 5.14 -7.77
CA SER A 158 -9.02 4.01 -8.69
C SER A 158 -10.01 3.01 -8.11
N GLN A 159 -10.81 2.37 -8.96
CA GLN A 159 -11.68 1.24 -8.62
C GLN A 159 -10.89 0.01 -8.15
N ASN A 160 -9.59 -0.04 -8.45
CA ASN A 160 -8.69 -1.09 -8.02
C ASN A 160 -7.30 -0.50 -7.70
N PRO A 161 -7.11 0.10 -6.51
CA PRO A 161 -5.85 0.77 -6.15
C PRO A 161 -4.65 -0.17 -6.14
N GLY A 162 -4.88 -1.47 -5.86
CA GLY A 162 -3.84 -2.45 -5.55
C GLY A 162 -3.13 -2.14 -4.24
N ARG A 163 -2.41 -3.09 -3.67
CA ARG A 163 -1.61 -2.87 -2.46
C ARG A 163 -0.38 -3.74 -2.52
N VAL A 164 0.77 -3.16 -2.21
CA VAL A 164 2.03 -3.89 -2.00
C VAL A 164 2.53 -3.54 -0.62
N ASN A 165 2.49 -4.48 0.31
CA ASN A 165 3.19 -4.34 1.58
C ASN A 165 4.69 -4.50 1.33
N VAL A 166 5.48 -3.57 1.84
CA VAL A 166 6.92 -3.52 1.54
C VAL A 166 7.62 -4.77 2.04
N ALA A 167 7.38 -5.18 3.28
CA ALA A 167 8.07 -6.32 3.87
C ALA A 167 7.64 -7.66 3.22
N ASP A 168 6.34 -7.88 2.99
CA ASP A 168 5.84 -9.06 2.29
C ASP A 168 6.39 -9.14 0.85
N GLY A 169 6.43 -8.00 0.14
CA GLY A 169 6.94 -7.93 -1.22
C GLY A 169 8.45 -8.17 -1.36
N VAL A 170 9.20 -8.06 -0.27
CA VAL A 170 10.66 -8.28 -0.25
C VAL A 170 11.03 -9.63 0.36
N PHE A 171 10.39 -10.02 1.46
CA PHE A 171 10.78 -11.19 2.27
C PHE A 171 9.75 -12.33 2.24
N GLY A 172 8.54 -12.10 1.73
CA GLY A 172 7.44 -13.08 1.71
C GLY A 172 7.08 -13.62 0.32
N THR A 173 7.93 -13.44 -0.70
CA THR A 173 7.59 -13.84 -2.08
C THR A 173 7.68 -15.35 -2.28
N THR A 174 6.85 -15.88 -3.19
CA THR A 174 6.97 -17.25 -3.70
C THR A 174 6.94 -17.24 -5.23
N PRO A 175 8.03 -17.59 -5.92
CA PRO A 175 9.34 -18.00 -5.39
C PRO A 175 10.07 -16.86 -4.65
N GLU A 176 11.02 -17.23 -3.80
CA GLU A 176 11.83 -16.27 -3.03
C GLU A 176 12.72 -15.42 -3.96
N ILE A 177 12.88 -14.13 -3.64
CA ILE A 177 13.93 -13.29 -4.24
C ILE A 177 15.29 -13.89 -3.90
N LEU A 178 16.21 -13.99 -4.86
CA LEU A 178 17.54 -14.58 -4.66
C LEU A 178 18.29 -13.95 -3.48
N ASP A 179 18.92 -14.78 -2.65
CA ASP A 179 19.69 -14.32 -1.49
C ASP A 179 20.76 -13.29 -1.84
N LYS A 180 21.44 -13.49 -2.98
CA LYS A 180 22.46 -12.56 -3.49
C LYS A 180 21.90 -11.15 -3.75
N VAL A 181 20.63 -11.04 -4.14
CA VAL A 181 19.96 -9.74 -4.32
C VAL A 181 19.72 -9.11 -2.95
N LEU A 182 19.10 -9.82 -2.01
CA LEU A 182 18.73 -9.25 -0.71
C LEU A 182 19.94 -8.95 0.17
N THR A 183 20.91 -9.87 0.28
CA THR A 183 22.16 -9.63 1.03
C THR A 183 22.93 -8.43 0.51
N LYS A 184 22.98 -8.24 -0.83
CA LYS A 184 23.64 -7.08 -1.43
C LYS A 184 22.84 -5.79 -1.23
N ALA A 185 21.52 -5.84 -1.41
CA ALA A 185 20.63 -4.67 -1.28
C ALA A 185 20.58 -4.14 0.16
N PHE A 186 20.48 -5.04 1.14
CA PHE A 186 20.39 -4.70 2.56
C PHE A 186 21.76 -4.63 3.25
N GLN A 187 22.85 -5.01 2.57
CA GLN A 187 24.22 -5.01 3.10
C GLN A 187 24.39 -5.85 4.37
N VAL A 188 23.69 -6.99 4.42
CA VAL A 188 23.72 -7.94 5.54
C VAL A 188 24.09 -9.34 5.05
N ASN A 189 24.44 -10.22 6.00
CA ASN A 189 24.68 -11.62 5.69
C ASN A 189 23.37 -12.39 5.48
N LYS A 190 23.49 -13.64 5.00
CA LYS A 190 22.34 -14.52 4.75
C LYS A 190 21.54 -14.81 6.02
N THR A 191 22.18 -14.95 7.19
CA THR A 191 21.50 -15.24 8.46
C THR A 191 20.46 -14.18 8.79
N VAL A 192 20.76 -12.89 8.58
CA VAL A 192 19.77 -11.81 8.79
C VAL A 192 18.61 -11.91 7.79
N ILE A 193 18.90 -12.22 6.52
CA ILE A 193 17.85 -12.40 5.51
C ILE A 193 16.93 -13.58 5.86
N ASP A 194 17.50 -14.70 6.30
CA ASP A 194 16.75 -15.88 6.72
C ASP A 194 15.86 -15.57 7.93
N GLN A 195 16.35 -14.77 8.88
CA GLN A 195 15.57 -14.29 10.03
C GLN A 195 14.39 -13.40 9.62
N LEU A 196 14.59 -12.51 8.64
CA LEU A 196 13.51 -11.68 8.12
C LEU A 196 12.47 -12.51 7.37
N ARG A 197 12.89 -13.46 6.53
CA ARG A 197 11.98 -14.37 5.81
C ARG A 197 11.16 -15.24 6.74
N SER A 198 11.75 -15.73 7.83
CA SER A 198 11.04 -16.62 8.78
C SER A 198 9.81 -15.98 9.42
N GLN A 199 9.73 -14.64 9.44
CA GLN A 199 8.53 -13.92 9.90
C GLN A 199 7.34 -14.08 8.95
N PHE A 200 7.58 -14.43 7.67
CA PHE A 200 6.57 -14.54 6.60
C PHE A 200 6.33 -15.99 6.16
N SER A 201 7.26 -16.91 6.44
CA SER A 201 7.14 -18.32 6.06
C SER A 201 6.04 -19.11 6.81
N ASN A 202 5.48 -18.55 7.89
CA ASN A 202 4.58 -19.25 8.81
C ASN A 202 3.07 -19.06 8.55
N SER A 203 2.66 -18.48 7.41
CA SER A 203 1.23 -18.45 7.04
C SER A 203 0.67 -19.81 6.57
N LYS A 204 1.46 -20.89 6.64
CA LYS A 204 0.97 -22.27 6.62
C LYS A 204 1.53 -23.02 7.84
N HIS A 205 0.69 -23.18 8.86
CA HIS A 205 0.92 -23.94 10.10
C HIS A 205 2.09 -23.49 11.00
N VAL A 206 1.83 -22.57 11.93
CA VAL A 206 2.55 -22.56 13.22
C VAL A 206 1.54 -22.42 14.35
N SER A 207 1.52 -23.40 15.25
CA SER A 207 0.76 -23.31 16.50
C SER A 207 1.31 -22.17 17.35
N ILE A 208 0.42 -21.56 18.13
CA ILE A 208 0.66 -20.42 19.03
C ILE A 208 1.84 -20.65 20.01
N ASP A 209 2.36 -21.87 20.12
CA ASP A 209 3.39 -22.28 21.07
C ASP A 209 4.81 -21.77 20.72
N SER A 210 5.15 -21.59 19.44
CA SER A 210 6.50 -21.15 19.05
C SER A 210 6.76 -19.65 19.33
N ALA A 211 5.76 -18.79 19.14
CA ALA A 211 5.92 -17.35 19.41
C ALA A 211 6.04 -17.05 20.91
N ARG A 212 5.34 -17.84 21.75
CA ARG A 212 5.48 -17.76 23.21
C ARG A 212 6.87 -18.20 23.69
N SER A 213 7.45 -19.24 23.07
CA SER A 213 8.79 -19.71 23.43
C SER A 213 9.86 -18.64 23.20
N ILE A 214 9.82 -17.96 22.05
CA ILE A 214 10.81 -16.92 21.70
C ILE A 214 10.70 -15.70 22.61
N LEU A 215 9.47 -15.27 22.96
CA LEU A 215 9.26 -14.15 23.87
C LEU A 215 9.72 -14.49 25.30
N LEU A 216 9.44 -15.71 25.78
CA LEU A 216 9.87 -16.16 27.11
C LEU A 216 11.39 -16.34 27.20
N GLU A 217 12.02 -16.79 26.13
CA GLU A 217 13.48 -16.96 26.05
C GLU A 217 14.20 -15.59 26.01
N THR A 218 13.58 -14.60 25.35
CA THR A 218 14.08 -13.21 25.32
C THR A 218 13.91 -12.50 26.67
N LEU A 219 12.82 -12.78 27.41
CA LEU A 219 12.56 -12.20 28.73
C LEU A 219 13.31 -12.92 29.87
N SER A 220 13.79 -14.14 29.65
CA SER A 220 14.60 -14.92 30.59
C SER A 220 16.07 -14.46 30.64
N GLN A 221 16.56 -13.81 29.58
CA GLN A 221 17.90 -13.25 29.56
C GLN A 221 17.95 -11.95 30.37
N LYS A 222 18.37 -12.07 31.65
CA LYS A 222 18.68 -10.90 32.49
C LYS A 222 19.69 -9.99 31.78
N PRO A 223 19.53 -8.65 31.85
CA PRO A 223 20.52 -7.73 31.31
C PRO A 223 21.87 -7.95 32.01
N LYS A 224 22.93 -8.14 31.22
CA LYS A 224 24.30 -8.03 31.74
C LYS A 224 24.47 -6.59 32.24
N VAL A 225 24.58 -6.46 33.55
CA VAL A 225 25.09 -5.25 34.20
C VAL A 225 26.48 -5.01 33.63
N LEU A 226 26.67 -3.88 32.96
CA LEU A 226 28.00 -3.36 32.66
C LEU A 226 28.54 -2.77 33.96
N ASP A 227 29.46 -3.48 34.60
CA ASP A 227 30.30 -2.93 35.65
C ASP A 227 31.52 -2.25 35.02
N ALA A 228 31.71 -0.98 35.42
CA ALA A 228 32.81 -0.02 35.17
C ALA A 228 32.94 0.58 33.75
#